data_AF-A0A2A9NQV8-F1
#
_entry.id   AF-A0A2A9NQV8-F1
#
_cell.length_a   1.000
_cell.length_b   1.000
_cell.length_c   1.000
_cell.angle_alpha   90.00
_cell.angle_beta   90.00
_cell.angle_gamma   90.00
#
_symmetry.space_group_name_H-M   'P 1'
#
loop_
_entity.id
_entity.type
_entity.pdbx_description
1 polymer ?
#
loop_
_entity_poly.entity_id
_entity_poly.type
_entity_poly.pdbx_seq_one_letter_code
_entity_poly.pdbx_strand_id
1 'polypeptide(L)'
;MSSYQPGSLSSTPYVDPTPMPDHVPKVQELGLTSAPLKSAAFFIGAYCKEYNEDFMLCKNENRDPAHCLKEGRRVTRCATELISKMREHCLKEFDAHWNCLDKNNQEYQYCRKPERTLNSCMFQKLGLTKEIPGTPPGQKPIHEVENPIFKAVQK
;
A
#
# COMPACT_ATOMS: atom_id res chain seq x y z
N MET A 1 -13.11 5.31 24.40
CA MET A 1 -11.98 4.39 24.59
C MET A 1 -12.40 3.06 23.98
N SER A 2 -11.75 2.59 22.90
CA SER A 2 -12.09 1.29 22.31
C SER A 2 -11.48 0.20 23.17
N SER A 3 -12.29 -0.66 23.79
CA SER A 3 -11.80 -1.81 24.55
C SER A 3 -11.29 -2.87 23.56
N TYR A 4 -10.01 -3.22 23.67
CA TYR A 4 -9.47 -4.35 22.93
C TYR A 4 -10.12 -5.62 23.47
N GLN A 5 -10.91 -6.30 22.64
CA GLN A 5 -11.36 -7.65 22.91
C GLN A 5 -10.43 -8.62 22.16
N PRO A 6 -9.73 -9.53 22.85
CA PRO A 6 -8.97 -10.56 22.17
C PRO A 6 -9.96 -11.41 21.35
N GLY A 7 -9.74 -11.51 20.04
CA GLY A 7 -10.61 -12.30 19.17
C GLY A 7 -10.60 -13.77 19.58
N SER A 8 -11.78 -14.38 19.70
CA SER A 8 -11.88 -15.84 19.86
C SER A 8 -11.55 -16.49 18.52
N LEU A 9 -10.38 -17.10 18.41
CA LEU A 9 -10.04 -17.89 17.24
C LEU A 9 -10.83 -19.20 17.27
N SER A 10 -11.86 -19.30 16.43
CA SER A 10 -12.51 -20.60 16.15
C SER A 10 -11.46 -21.58 15.60
N SER A 11 -11.45 -22.82 16.08
CA SER A 11 -10.56 -23.88 15.59
C SER A 11 -10.85 -24.24 14.13
N THR A 12 -12.07 -23.99 13.66
CA THR A 12 -12.49 -24.16 12.26
C THR A 12 -12.72 -22.79 11.62
N PRO A 13 -12.14 -22.51 10.43
CA PRO A 13 -12.43 -21.29 9.71
C PRO A 13 -13.91 -21.26 9.30
N TYR A 14 -14.64 -20.25 9.75
CA TYR A 14 -16.00 -19.98 9.30
C TYR A 14 -15.96 -19.12 8.03
N VAL A 15 -16.64 -19.54 6.97
CA VAL A 15 -16.78 -18.80 5.71
C VAL A 15 -18.25 -18.63 5.41
N ASP A 16 -18.70 -17.39 5.23
CA ASP A 16 -20.06 -17.07 4.81
C ASP A 16 -20.15 -17.18 3.27
N PRO A 17 -20.99 -18.08 2.73
CA PRO A 17 -21.13 -18.24 1.28
C PRO A 17 -22.01 -17.16 0.62
N THR A 18 -22.59 -16.23 1.39
CA THR A 18 -23.54 -15.23 0.88
C THR A 18 -22.87 -14.30 -0.14
N PRO A 19 -23.37 -14.25 -1.38
CA PRO A 19 -22.81 -13.36 -2.40
C PRO A 19 -23.21 -11.90 -2.15
N MET A 20 -22.46 -10.97 -2.76
CA MET A 20 -22.82 -9.55 -2.75
C MET A 20 -24.17 -9.34 -3.47
N PRO A 21 -25.06 -8.46 -2.98
CA PRO A 21 -26.33 -8.17 -3.65
C PRO A 21 -26.18 -7.67 -5.09
N ASP A 22 -27.08 -8.09 -5.99
CA ASP A 22 -26.99 -7.83 -7.44
C ASP A 22 -26.98 -6.34 -7.83
N HIS A 23 -27.59 -5.49 -7.01
CA HIS A 23 -27.62 -4.04 -7.24
C HIS A 23 -26.25 -3.38 -7.02
N VAL A 24 -25.30 -4.06 -6.38
CA VAL A 24 -23.94 -3.57 -6.13
C VAL A 24 -23.02 -4.10 -7.23
N PRO A 25 -22.47 -3.23 -8.10
CA PRO A 25 -21.54 -3.65 -9.14
C PRO A 25 -20.30 -4.33 -8.56
N LYS A 26 -19.88 -5.44 -9.18
CA LYS A 26 -18.67 -6.18 -8.83
C LYS A 26 -17.41 -5.36 -9.16
N VAL A 27 -16.34 -5.60 -8.41
CA VAL A 27 -15.01 -5.02 -8.63
C VAL A 27 -13.96 -6.13 -8.59
N GLN A 28 -12.94 -6.01 -9.43
CA GLN A 28 -11.76 -6.87 -9.37
C GLN A 28 -10.97 -6.51 -8.11
N GLU A 29 -10.73 -7.48 -7.23
CA GLU A 29 -9.90 -7.27 -6.04
C GLU A 29 -8.41 -7.20 -6.40
N LEU A 30 -7.61 -6.56 -5.52
CA LEU A 30 -6.20 -6.28 -5.78
C LEU A 30 -5.33 -7.54 -5.97
N GLY A 31 -5.64 -8.63 -5.27
CA GLY A 31 -4.89 -9.89 -5.39
C GLY A 31 -3.41 -9.82 -4.97
N LEU A 32 -3.05 -8.93 -4.04
CA LEU A 32 -1.68 -8.77 -3.54
C LEU A 32 -1.55 -9.23 -2.09
N THR A 33 -0.39 -9.81 -1.76
CA THR A 33 0.01 -10.08 -0.37
C THR A 33 0.56 -8.81 0.30
N SER A 34 0.84 -8.88 1.60
CA SER A 34 1.27 -7.73 2.40
C SER A 34 2.57 -7.09 1.94
N ALA A 35 3.58 -7.87 1.54
CA ALA A 35 4.88 -7.35 1.13
C ALA A 35 4.84 -6.49 -0.16
N PRO A 36 4.27 -6.96 -1.28
CA PRO A 36 4.12 -6.13 -2.49
C PRO A 36 3.20 -4.93 -2.27
N LEU A 37 2.13 -5.08 -1.48
CA LEU A 37 1.26 -3.94 -1.15
C LEU A 37 2.01 -2.87 -0.34
N LYS A 38 2.84 -3.29 0.63
CA LYS A 38 3.70 -2.39 1.41
C LYS A 38 4.75 -1.72 0.53
N SER A 39 5.40 -2.47 -0.35
CA SER A 39 6.36 -1.94 -1.34
C SER A 39 5.76 -0.82 -2.20
N ALA A 40 4.50 -0.98 -2.63
CA ALA A 40 3.79 -0.02 -3.48
C ALA A 40 3.08 1.12 -2.71
N ALA A 41 3.00 1.06 -1.38
CA ALA A 41 2.11 1.90 -0.58
C ALA A 41 2.27 3.41 -0.83
N PHE A 42 3.51 3.90 -0.92
CA PHE A 42 3.78 5.32 -1.16
C PHE A 42 3.37 5.77 -2.56
N PHE A 43 3.54 4.91 -3.56
CA PHE A 43 3.11 5.19 -4.93
C PHE A 43 1.59 5.14 -5.06
N ILE A 44 0.92 4.20 -4.36
CA ILE A 44 -0.55 4.18 -4.26
C ILE A 44 -1.04 5.47 -3.61
N GLY A 45 -0.39 5.91 -2.53
CA GLY A 45 -0.71 7.17 -1.87
C GLY A 45 -0.58 8.38 -2.79
N ALA A 46 0.49 8.45 -3.59
CA ALA A 46 0.72 9.56 -4.52
C ALA A 46 -0.25 9.52 -5.72
N TYR A 47 -0.42 8.37 -6.36
CA TYR A 47 -1.23 8.21 -7.57
C TYR A 47 -2.73 8.24 -7.29
N CYS A 48 -3.17 7.63 -6.17
CA CYS A 48 -4.58 7.50 -5.82
C CYS A 48 -5.02 8.48 -4.73
N LYS A 49 -4.27 9.57 -4.50
CA LYS A 49 -4.50 10.50 -3.39
C LYS A 49 -5.95 10.98 -3.32
N GLU A 50 -6.46 11.53 -4.41
CA GLU A 50 -7.81 12.12 -4.49
C GLU A 50 -8.89 11.08 -4.17
N TYR A 51 -8.80 9.88 -4.74
CA TYR A 51 -9.77 8.81 -4.48
C TYR A 51 -9.74 8.31 -3.02
N ASN A 52 -8.54 8.22 -2.44
CA ASN A 52 -8.36 7.79 -1.06
C ASN A 52 -8.91 8.84 -0.08
N GLU A 53 -8.63 10.12 -0.33
CA GLU A 53 -9.12 11.23 0.48
C GLU A 53 -10.66 11.33 0.39
N ASP A 54 -11.24 11.23 -0.80
CA ASP A 54 -12.70 11.20 -1.00
C ASP A 54 -13.38 10.05 -0.24
N PHE A 55 -12.79 8.85 -0.30
CA PHE A 55 -13.33 7.70 0.43
C PHE A 55 -13.29 7.93 1.95
N MET A 56 -12.21 8.52 2.46
CA MET A 56 -12.07 8.83 3.88
C MET A 56 -13.01 9.96 4.33
N LEU A 57 -13.25 10.97 3.49
CA LEU A 57 -14.26 12.01 3.74
C LEU A 57 -15.66 11.41 3.79
N CYS A 58 -16.03 10.59 2.80
CA CYS A 58 -17.32 9.89 2.78
C CYS A 58 -17.55 9.06 4.06
N LYS A 59 -16.54 8.32 4.50
CA LYS A 59 -16.59 7.51 5.73
C LYS A 59 -16.69 8.36 6.99
N ASN A 60 -16.17 9.59 6.97
CA ASN A 60 -16.27 10.52 8.08
C ASN A 60 -17.66 11.20 8.14
N GLU A 61 -18.31 11.40 7.00
CA GLU A 61 -19.65 11.96 6.89
C GLU A 61 -20.74 10.97 7.33
N ASN A 62 -20.57 9.67 7.01
CA ASN A 62 -21.57 8.65 7.30
C ASN A 62 -20.96 7.39 7.93
N ARG A 63 -21.62 6.87 8.97
CA ARG A 63 -21.22 5.64 9.67
C ARG A 63 -21.65 4.36 8.95
N ASP A 64 -22.59 4.45 8.01
CA ASP A 64 -23.03 3.30 7.21
C ASP A 64 -21.96 2.93 6.15
N PRO A 65 -21.37 1.72 6.20
CA PRO A 65 -20.38 1.30 5.21
C PRO A 65 -20.96 1.16 3.79
N ALA A 66 -22.27 0.94 3.64
CA ALA A 66 -22.91 0.82 2.33
C ALA A 66 -22.87 2.13 1.55
N HIS A 67 -22.85 3.27 2.26
CA HIS A 67 -22.84 4.61 1.69
C HIS A 67 -21.63 4.85 0.77
N CYS A 68 -20.45 4.35 1.16
CA CYS A 68 -19.17 4.64 0.47
C CYS A 68 -18.69 3.52 -0.46
N LEU A 69 -19.57 2.57 -0.84
CA LEU A 69 -19.19 1.45 -1.71
C LEU A 69 -18.75 1.91 -3.10
N LYS A 70 -19.26 3.04 -3.59
CA LYS A 70 -18.89 3.59 -4.89
C LYS A 70 -17.45 4.13 -4.88
N GLU A 71 -17.10 4.88 -3.85
CA GLU A 71 -15.79 5.47 -3.60
C GLU A 71 -14.77 4.37 -3.32
N GLY A 72 -15.14 3.37 -2.52
CA GLY A 72 -14.29 2.20 -2.26
C GLY A 72 -13.91 1.46 -3.55
N ARG A 73 -14.85 1.26 -4.47
CA ARG A 73 -14.54 0.68 -5.80
C ARG A 73 -13.58 1.54 -6.62
N ARG A 74 -13.67 2.87 -6.54
CA ARG A 74 -12.74 3.78 -7.25
C ARG A 74 -11.33 3.63 -6.69
N VAL A 75 -11.18 3.56 -5.37
CA VAL A 75 -9.91 3.29 -4.69
C VAL A 75 -9.30 1.97 -5.17
N THR A 76 -10.07 0.87 -5.14
CA THR A 76 -9.57 -0.45 -5.57
C THR A 76 -9.15 -0.45 -7.03
N ARG A 77 -9.92 0.19 -7.93
CA ARG A 77 -9.57 0.30 -9.35
C ARG A 77 -8.30 1.11 -9.57
N CYS A 78 -8.16 2.26 -8.91
CA CYS A 78 -6.96 3.08 -9.02
C CYS A 78 -5.71 2.33 -8.57
N ALA A 79 -5.78 1.63 -7.43
CA ALA A 79 -4.67 0.83 -6.94
C ALA A 79 -4.34 -0.34 -7.89
N THR A 80 -5.35 -0.99 -8.48
CA THR A 80 -5.15 -2.05 -9.49
C THR A 80 -4.43 -1.53 -10.73
N GLU A 81 -4.83 -0.34 -11.21
CA GLU A 81 -4.22 0.30 -12.38
C GLU A 81 -2.74 0.63 -12.12
N LEU A 82 -2.42 1.24 -10.98
CA LEU A 82 -1.04 1.55 -10.62
C LEU A 82 -0.18 0.30 -10.53
N ILE A 83 -0.69 -0.75 -9.87
CA ILE A 83 0.05 -2.00 -9.72
C ILE A 83 0.30 -2.67 -11.07
N SER A 84 -0.66 -2.58 -11.99
CA SER A 84 -0.50 -3.07 -13.36
C SER A 84 0.61 -2.30 -14.08
N LYS A 85 0.61 -0.96 -14.03
CA LYS A 85 1.69 -0.11 -14.60
C LYS A 85 3.05 -0.38 -13.97
N MET A 86 3.09 -0.58 -12.65
CA MET A 86 4.31 -0.89 -11.91
C MET A 86 4.89 -2.25 -12.32
N ARG A 87 4.04 -3.27 -12.50
CA ARG A 87 4.44 -4.58 -13.03
C ARG A 87 4.85 -4.51 -14.50
N GLU A 88 4.26 -3.63 -15.30
CA GLU A 88 4.62 -3.48 -16.70
C GLU A 88 6.01 -2.84 -16.89
N HIS A 89 6.31 -1.80 -16.11
CA HIS A 89 7.51 -0.99 -16.34
C HIS A 89 8.67 -1.26 -15.38
N CYS A 90 8.40 -1.73 -14.15
CA CYS A 90 9.39 -1.80 -13.05
C CYS A 90 9.33 -3.14 -12.28
N LEU A 91 8.90 -4.25 -12.93
CA LEU A 91 8.70 -5.54 -12.26
C LEU A 91 9.93 -6.03 -11.51
N LYS A 92 11.10 -5.92 -12.13
CA LYS A 92 12.36 -6.45 -11.59
C LYS A 92 12.74 -5.75 -10.28
N GLU A 93 12.69 -4.43 -10.28
CA GLU A 93 12.99 -3.59 -9.11
C GLU A 93 11.92 -3.77 -8.04
N PHE A 94 10.65 -3.87 -8.45
CA PHE A 94 9.52 -4.10 -7.55
C PHE A 94 9.67 -5.44 -6.82
N ASP A 95 9.97 -6.51 -7.57
CA ASP A 95 10.20 -7.85 -7.03
C ASP A 95 11.39 -7.89 -6.09
N ALA A 96 12.50 -7.26 -6.45
CA ALA A 96 13.66 -7.16 -5.57
C ALA A 96 13.32 -6.47 -4.24
N HIS A 97 12.52 -5.40 -4.28
CA HIS A 97 12.15 -4.64 -3.10
C HIS A 97 11.19 -5.40 -2.19
N TRP A 98 10.09 -5.94 -2.71
CA TRP A 98 9.13 -6.63 -1.86
C TRP A 98 9.68 -7.97 -1.33
N ASN A 99 10.51 -8.69 -2.09
CA ASN A 99 11.18 -9.90 -1.60
C ASN A 99 12.15 -9.58 -0.44
N CYS A 100 12.80 -8.41 -0.48
CA CYS A 100 13.60 -7.95 0.65
C CYS A 100 12.73 -7.68 1.88
N LEU A 101 11.60 -6.97 1.70
CA LEU A 101 10.67 -6.66 2.78
C LEU A 101 10.16 -7.94 3.44
N ASP A 102 9.74 -8.93 2.64
CA ASP A 102 9.18 -10.18 3.15
C ASP A 102 10.16 -10.96 4.04
N LYS A 103 11.46 -10.88 3.75
CA LYS A 103 12.53 -11.52 4.54
C LYS A 103 12.92 -10.77 5.82
N ASN A 104 12.55 -9.50 5.96
CA ASN A 104 13.05 -8.60 6.99
C ASN A 104 11.92 -8.01 7.85
N ASN A 105 10.92 -8.83 8.21
CA ASN A 105 9.75 -8.40 8.99
C ASN A 105 9.02 -7.19 8.36
N GLN A 106 9.17 -7.03 7.03
CA GLN A 106 8.66 -5.91 6.26
C GLN A 106 9.17 -4.53 6.70
N GLU A 107 10.37 -4.45 7.30
CA GLU A 107 10.96 -3.18 7.73
C GLU A 107 11.76 -2.51 6.59
N TYR A 108 11.36 -1.28 6.22
CA TYR A 108 12.00 -0.55 5.11
C TYR A 108 13.48 -0.25 5.34
N GLN A 109 13.92 -0.08 6.59
CA GLN A 109 15.30 0.27 6.92
C GLN A 109 16.32 -0.75 6.41
N TYR A 110 15.93 -2.02 6.31
CA TYR A 110 16.79 -3.09 5.81
C TYR A 110 16.78 -3.22 4.29
N CYS A 111 15.87 -2.53 3.60
CA CYS A 111 15.62 -2.66 2.16
C CYS A 111 15.87 -1.37 1.36
N ARG A 112 16.64 -0.41 1.90
CA ARG A 112 16.93 0.88 1.22
C ARG A 112 17.60 0.73 -0.15
N LYS A 113 18.44 -0.30 -0.34
CA LYS A 113 19.12 -0.53 -1.63
C LYS A 113 18.13 -0.85 -2.75
N PRO A 114 17.29 -1.91 -2.66
CA PRO A 114 16.28 -2.17 -3.68
C PRO A 114 15.16 -1.13 -3.71
N GLU A 115 14.87 -0.45 -2.60
CA GLU A 115 13.92 0.67 -2.57
C GLU A 115 14.39 1.82 -3.47
N ARG A 116 15.67 2.21 -3.42
CA ARG A 116 16.20 3.30 -4.27
C ARG A 116 16.10 2.97 -5.75
N THR A 117 16.41 1.73 -6.14
CA THR A 117 16.28 1.31 -7.55
C THR A 117 14.82 1.33 -8.01
N LEU A 118 13.89 0.92 -7.15
CA LEU A 118 12.46 1.01 -7.44
C LEU A 118 12.00 2.46 -7.57
N ASN A 119 12.38 3.33 -6.64
CA ASN A 119 12.05 4.76 -6.67
C ASN A 119 12.55 5.43 -7.95
N SER A 120 13.79 5.13 -8.36
CA SER A 120 14.34 5.65 -9.62
C SER A 120 13.55 5.17 -10.84
N CYS A 121 13.16 3.89 -10.90
CA CYS A 121 12.35 3.36 -12.00
C CYS A 121 10.96 4.03 -12.06
N MET A 122 10.28 4.12 -10.91
CA MET A 122 8.95 4.74 -10.81
C MET A 122 8.97 6.21 -11.20
N PHE A 123 10.00 6.95 -10.80
CA PHE A 123 10.18 8.33 -11.22
C PHE A 123 10.42 8.44 -12.74
N GLN A 124 11.34 7.64 -13.29
CA GLN A 124 11.70 7.71 -14.71
C GLN A 124 10.59 7.26 -15.65
N LYS A 125 9.76 6.28 -15.25
CA LYS A 125 8.74 5.68 -16.12
C LYS A 125 7.35 6.24 -15.90
N LEU A 126 7.00 6.59 -14.66
CA LEU A 126 5.65 7.00 -14.28
C LEU A 126 5.61 8.41 -13.67
N GLY A 127 6.76 9.07 -13.47
CA GLY A 127 6.82 10.41 -12.88
C GLY A 127 6.44 10.44 -11.40
N LEU A 128 6.35 9.28 -10.73
CA LEU A 128 5.90 9.20 -9.34
C LEU A 128 7.10 9.22 -8.38
N THR A 129 7.10 10.18 -7.46
CA THR A 129 8.07 10.31 -6.38
C THR A 129 7.52 9.74 -5.07
N LYS A 130 8.41 9.18 -4.25
CA LYS A 130 8.08 8.78 -2.89
C LYS A 130 8.31 9.97 -1.96
N GLU A 131 7.23 10.59 -1.50
CA GLU A 131 7.30 11.69 -0.55
C GLU A 131 6.78 11.26 0.83
N ILE A 132 7.45 11.73 1.89
CA ILE A 132 7.02 11.52 3.27
C ILE A 132 6.41 12.84 3.76
N PRO A 133 5.07 12.93 3.90
CA PRO A 133 4.44 14.14 4.39
C PRO A 133 4.89 14.44 5.82
N GLY A 134 5.11 15.72 6.14
CA GLY A 134 5.53 16.15 7.46
C GLY A 134 7.04 16.04 7.75
N THR A 135 7.87 15.76 6.73
CA THR A 135 9.33 15.85 6.89
C THR A 135 9.73 17.30 7.25
N PRO A 136 10.50 17.55 8.33
CA PRO A 136 10.88 18.90 8.73
C PRO A 136 11.63 19.66 7.63
N PRO A 137 11.37 20.97 7.47
CA PRO A 137 12.07 21.78 6.46
C PRO A 137 13.58 21.77 6.72
N GLY A 138 14.36 21.51 5.67
CA GLY A 138 15.83 21.45 5.72
C GLY A 138 16.41 20.09 6.12
N GLN A 139 15.58 19.08 6.41
CA GLN A 139 16.05 17.71 6.68
C GLN A 139 15.79 16.79 5.49
N LYS A 140 16.77 15.93 5.16
CA LYS A 140 16.59 14.87 4.16
C LYS A 140 15.62 13.80 4.71
N PRO A 141 14.63 13.35 3.93
CA PRO A 141 13.80 12.21 4.30
C PRO A 141 14.64 10.96 4.61
N ILE A 142 14.22 10.16 5.59
CA ILE A 142 15.00 9.01 6.08
C ILE A 142 15.39 7.98 5.00
N HIS A 143 14.59 7.86 3.94
CA HIS A 143 14.85 6.92 2.85
C HIS A 143 15.96 7.41 1.88
N GLU A 144 16.25 8.72 1.90
CA GLU A 144 17.31 9.36 1.11
C GLU A 144 18.63 9.50 1.88
N VAL A 145 18.63 9.31 3.21
CA VAL A 145 19.84 9.37 4.03
C VAL A 145 20.85 8.33 3.55
N GLU A 146 22.05 8.79 3.17
CA GLU A 146 23.09 7.94 2.57
C GLU A 146 23.66 6.93 3.58
N ASN A 147 23.89 7.37 4.83
CA ASN A 147 24.50 6.58 5.90
C ASN A 147 23.56 6.49 7.13
N PRO A 148 22.50 5.66 7.08
CA PRO A 148 21.60 5.47 8.21
C PRO A 148 22.29 4.66 9.33
N ILE A 149 21.89 4.91 10.58
CA ILE A 149 22.38 4.17 11.77
C ILE A 149 21.92 2.71 11.69
N PHE A 150 20.63 2.48 11.42
CA PHE A 150 20.08 1.15 11.23
C PHE A 150 20.32 0.67 9.80
N LYS A 151 21.07 -0.42 9.67
CA LYS A 151 21.38 -1.08 8.39
C LYS A 151 20.98 -2.55 8.49
N ALA A 152 20.80 -3.20 7.34
CA ALA A 152 20.59 -4.64 7.31
C ALA A 152 21.72 -5.34 8.08
N VAL A 153 21.35 -6.24 9.00
CA VAL A 153 22.31 -7.08 9.69
C VAL A 153 23.04 -7.89 8.62
N GLN A 154 24.35 -7.65 8.47
CA GLN A 154 25.16 -8.44 7.57
C GLN A 154 25.14 -9.89 8.07
N LYS A 155 24.62 -10.79 7.25
CA LYS A 155 24.79 -12.24 7.46
C LYS A 155 26.19 -12.65 7.03
#